data_AF-A0A930BRL1-F1
#
_entry.id   AF-A0A930BRL1-F1
#
_cell.length_a   1.000
_cell.length_b   1.000
_cell.length_c   1.000
_cell.angle_alpha   90.00
_cell.angle_beta   90.00
_cell.angle_gamma   90.00
#
_symmetry.space_group_name_H-M   'P 1'
#
loop_
_entity.id
_entity.type
_entity.pdbx_description
1 polymer ?
#
loop_
_entity_poly.entity_id
_entity_poly.type
_entity_poly.pdbx_seq_one_letter_code
_entity_poly.pdbx_strand_id
1 'polypeptide(L)'
;MRITWGPDLQLGHRVIDGQHEELINLLNELDGAVAGDGALLADVLRRLDAYVLFHFSTEESLMRSLHQPEWLAAHRDEHRHFIAQMAAVREQARSCPAETVARLAEYLTQWLREHILVSDRRLVLALNQHAAADRLASTR
;
A
#
# COMPACT_ATOMS: atom_id res chain seq x y z
N MET A 1 6.65 0.88 -14.57
CA MET A 1 6.50 2.36 -14.62
C MET A 1 6.90 2.92 -13.27
N ARG A 2 7.81 3.89 -13.20
CA ARG A 2 8.18 4.52 -11.92
C ARG A 2 7.12 5.50 -11.45
N ILE A 3 6.75 5.41 -10.17
CA ILE A 3 5.93 6.41 -9.49
C ILE A 3 6.86 7.31 -8.68
N THR A 4 6.63 8.61 -8.68
CA THR A 4 7.33 9.55 -7.79
C THR A 4 6.37 9.98 -6.70
N TRP A 5 6.80 9.92 -5.44
CA TRP A 5 6.03 10.50 -4.35
C TRP A 5 5.86 12.01 -4.59
N GLY A 6 4.64 12.51 -4.39
CA GLY A 6 4.31 13.89 -4.76
C GLY A 6 3.08 14.39 -4.02
N PRO A 7 2.77 15.71 -4.16
CA PRO A 7 1.65 16.33 -3.47
C PRO A 7 0.28 15.71 -3.79
N ASP A 8 0.14 15.01 -4.92
CA ASP A 8 -1.08 14.30 -5.31
C ASP A 8 -1.32 13.03 -4.49
N LEU A 9 -0.25 12.39 -4.00
CA LEU A 9 -0.30 11.18 -3.19
C LEU A 9 -0.25 11.46 -1.69
N GLN A 10 0.11 12.67 -1.29
CA GLN A 10 0.11 13.09 0.10
C GLN A 10 -1.34 13.26 0.63
N LEU A 11 -1.66 12.53 1.69
CA LEU A 11 -3.00 12.52 2.29
C LEU A 11 -3.10 13.43 3.51
N GLY A 12 -1.97 13.83 4.10
CA GLY A 12 -1.91 14.71 5.26
C GLY A 12 -1.95 13.97 6.59
N HIS A 13 -1.68 12.67 6.60
CA HIS A 13 -1.53 11.87 7.81
C HIS A 13 -0.11 11.30 7.88
N ARG A 14 0.75 11.94 8.67
CA ARG A 14 2.21 11.73 8.70
C ARG A 14 2.65 10.25 8.71
N VAL A 15 1.97 9.41 9.49
CA VAL A 15 2.31 7.98 9.60
C VAL A 15 1.95 7.23 8.31
N ILE A 16 0.80 7.52 7.72
CA ILE A 16 0.34 6.85 6.49
C ILE A 16 1.16 7.35 5.31
N ASP A 17 1.34 8.67 5.19
CA ASP A 17 2.14 9.30 4.13
C ASP A 17 3.58 8.73 4.09
N GLY A 18 4.24 8.59 5.25
CA GLY A 18 5.58 8.03 5.32
C GLY A 18 5.65 6.54 4.95
N GLN A 19 4.59 5.77 5.22
CA GLN A 19 4.51 4.36 4.80
C GLN A 19 4.24 4.25 3.30
N HIS A 20 3.40 5.11 2.72
CA HIS A 20 3.15 5.15 1.28
C HIS A 20 4.39 5.52 0.49
N GLU A 21 5.18 6.49 0.96
CA GLU A 21 6.45 6.87 0.33
C GLU A 21 7.43 5.69 0.26
N GLU A 22 7.57 4.93 1.35
CA GLU A 22 8.43 3.73 1.37
C GLU A 22 7.90 2.61 0.47
N LEU A 23 6.58 2.38 0.42
CA LEU A 23 5.99 1.41 -0.51
C LEU A 23 6.26 1.76 -1.97
N ILE A 24 6.16 3.04 -2.33
CA ILE A 24 6.48 3.51 -3.67
C ILE A 24 7.96 3.30 -4.00
N ASN A 25 8.86 3.55 -3.04
CA ASN A 25 10.29 3.28 -3.22
C ASN A 25 10.54 1.79 -3.47
N LEU A 26 9.93 0.90 -2.69
CA LEU A 26 10.04 -0.55 -2.87
C LEU A 26 9.48 -1.02 -4.22
N LEU A 27 8.38 -0.44 -4.70
CA LEU A 27 7.83 -0.74 -6.03
C LEU A 27 8.72 -0.23 -7.17
N ASN A 28 9.36 0.92 -6.99
CA ASN A 28 10.34 1.44 -7.94
C ASN A 28 11.61 0.58 -7.98
N GLU A 29 12.05 0.04 -6.83
CA GLU A 29 13.11 -0.96 -6.75
C GLU A 29 12.70 -2.25 -7.48
N LEU A 30 11.44 -2.69 -7.31
CA LEU A 30 10.91 -3.89 -7.97
C LEU A 30 10.95 -3.73 -9.50
N ASP A 31 10.46 -2.61 -10.03
CA ASP A 31 10.49 -2.30 -11.47
C ASP A 31 11.92 -2.38 -12.05
N GLY A 32 12.92 -1.90 -11.31
CA GLY A 32 14.33 -2.01 -11.70
C GLY A 32 14.91 -3.43 -11.57
N ALA A 33 14.49 -4.20 -10.57
CA ALA A 33 14.98 -5.53 -10.30
C ALA A 33 14.47 -6.58 -11.29
N VAL A 34 13.29 -6.37 -11.89
CA VAL A 34 12.68 -7.33 -12.83
C VAL A 34 13.56 -7.59 -14.07
N ALA A 35 14.31 -6.59 -14.53
CA ALA A 35 15.22 -6.73 -15.66
C ALA A 35 16.64 -7.20 -15.27
N GLY A 36 16.89 -7.40 -13.97
CA GLY A 36 18.21 -7.60 -13.40
C GLY A 36 18.42 -8.97 -12.78
N ASP A 37 19.18 -9.00 -11.68
CA ASP A 37 19.53 -10.20 -10.94
C ASP A 37 18.31 -10.79 -10.20
N GLY A 38 18.06 -12.10 -10.38
CA GLY A 38 17.01 -12.82 -9.68
C GLY A 38 17.16 -12.79 -8.15
N ALA A 39 18.38 -12.68 -7.62
CA ALA A 39 18.61 -12.51 -6.18
C ALA A 39 18.13 -11.14 -5.68
N LEU A 40 18.37 -10.07 -6.45
CA LEU A 40 17.86 -8.74 -6.14
C LEU A 40 16.33 -8.71 -6.20
N LEU A 41 15.74 -9.32 -7.23
CA LEU A 41 14.28 -9.43 -7.37
C LEU A 41 13.65 -10.15 -6.16
N ALA A 42 14.25 -11.27 -5.73
CA ALA A 42 13.78 -12.02 -4.57
C ALA A 42 13.89 -11.21 -3.26
N ASP A 43 14.97 -10.45 -3.07
CA ASP A 43 15.13 -9.60 -1.89
C ASP A 43 14.11 -8.46 -1.85
N VAL A 44 13.90 -7.76 -2.97
CA VAL A 44 12.92 -6.67 -3.07
C VAL A 44 11.51 -7.18 -2.81
N LEU A 45 11.13 -8.32 -3.40
CA LEU A 45 9.81 -8.93 -3.16
C LEU A 45 9.59 -9.27 -1.68
N ARG A 46 10.61 -9.81 -1.01
CA ARG A 46 10.56 -10.12 0.43
C ARG A 46 10.41 -8.86 1.29
N ARG A 47 11.14 -7.78 0.96
CA ARG A 47 11.01 -6.48 1.65
C ARG A 47 9.63 -5.88 1.43
N LEU A 48 9.13 -5.90 0.20
CA LEU A 48 7.80 -5.41 -0.15
C LEU A 48 6.71 -6.18 0.60
N ASP A 49 6.78 -7.53 0.67
CA ASP A 49 5.86 -8.35 1.45
C ASP A 49 5.76 -7.93 2.91
N ALA A 50 6.91 -7.82 3.58
CA ALA A 50 6.96 -7.45 4.98
C ALA A 50 6.36 -6.05 5.21
N TYR A 51 6.69 -5.11 4.31
CA TYR A 51 6.28 -3.72 4.47
C TYR A 51 4.79 -3.52 4.17
N VAL A 52 4.24 -4.21 3.16
CA VAL A 52 2.81 -4.18 2.83
C VAL A 52 1.97 -4.70 3.99
N LEU A 53 2.37 -5.81 4.61
CA LEU A 53 1.67 -6.36 5.77
C LEU A 53 1.71 -5.40 6.97
N PHE A 54 2.86 -4.77 7.20
CA PHE A 54 3.01 -3.76 8.25
C PHE A 54 2.12 -2.52 8.01
N HIS A 55 2.12 -2.01 6.78
CA HIS A 55 1.31 -0.87 6.38
C HIS A 55 -0.18 -1.15 6.54
N PHE A 56 -0.68 -2.24 5.92
CA PHE A 56 -2.08 -2.64 6.02
C PHE A 56 -2.52 -2.88 7.46
N SER A 57 -1.68 -3.49 8.29
CA SER A 57 -1.97 -3.66 9.72
C SER A 57 -2.11 -2.33 10.46
N THR A 58 -1.31 -1.33 10.08
CA THR A 58 -1.37 0.03 10.64
C THR A 58 -2.72 0.66 10.29
N GLU A 59 -3.09 0.69 9.02
CA GLU A 59 -4.34 1.28 8.55
C GLU A 59 -5.57 0.61 9.15
N GLU A 60 -5.60 -0.72 9.15
CA GLU A 60 -6.71 -1.47 9.74
C GLU A 60 -6.86 -1.19 11.24
N SER A 61 -5.75 -0.97 11.94
CA SER A 61 -5.77 -0.61 13.36
C SER A 61 -6.31 0.80 13.57
N LEU A 62 -5.94 1.75 12.71
CA LEU A 62 -6.53 3.09 12.71
C LEU A 62 -8.02 3.04 12.37
N MET A 63 -8.43 2.28 11.36
CA MET A 63 -9.84 2.10 10.97
C MET A 63 -10.70 1.50 12.08
N ARG A 64 -10.17 0.59 12.90
CA ARG A 64 -10.92 0.03 14.05
C ARG A 64 -11.36 1.12 15.03
N SER A 65 -10.59 2.20 15.18
CA SER A 65 -10.95 3.33 16.06
C SER A 65 -12.15 4.13 15.56
N LEU A 66 -12.47 4.03 14.26
CA LEU A 66 -13.60 4.75 13.65
C LEU A 66 -14.94 4.05 13.84
N HIS A 67 -14.98 2.84 14.41
CA HIS A 67 -16.21 2.08 14.68
C HIS A 67 -17.12 1.85 13.45
N GLN A 68 -16.54 1.70 12.26
CA GLN A 68 -17.25 1.41 11.00
C GLN A 68 -16.88 0.01 10.46
N PRO A 69 -17.48 -1.07 11.00
CA PRO A 69 -17.02 -2.45 10.74
C PRO A 69 -17.20 -2.91 9.29
N GLU A 70 -18.27 -2.50 8.60
CA GLU A 70 -18.50 -2.88 7.20
C GLU A 70 -17.47 -2.25 6.26
N TRP A 71 -17.10 -0.98 6.51
CA TRP A 71 -16.08 -0.31 5.72
C TRP A 71 -14.69 -0.90 5.98
N LEU A 72 -14.35 -1.21 7.24
CA LEU A 72 -13.13 -1.95 7.57
C LEU A 72 -13.07 -3.32 6.87
N ALA A 73 -14.21 -4.03 6.77
CA ALA A 73 -14.26 -5.31 6.05
C ALA A 73 -13.97 -5.14 4.56
N ALA A 74 -14.57 -4.15 3.90
CA ALA A 74 -14.32 -3.85 2.49
C ALA A 74 -12.85 -3.47 2.22
N HIS A 75 -12.27 -2.60 3.05
CA HIS A 75 -10.86 -2.18 2.93
C HIS A 75 -9.90 -3.36 3.13
N ARG A 76 -10.22 -4.28 4.05
CA ARG A 76 -9.46 -5.54 4.21
C ARG A 76 -9.51 -6.45 3.00
N ASP A 77 -10.64 -6.50 2.29
CA ASP A 77 -10.75 -7.34 1.11
C ASP A 77 -9.91 -6.78 -0.04
N GLU A 78 -9.81 -5.44 -0.15
CA GLU A 78 -8.84 -4.77 -1.04
C GLU A 78 -7.39 -5.19 -0.70
N HIS A 79 -7.00 -5.11 0.58
CA HIS A 79 -5.68 -5.55 1.05
C HIS A 79 -5.38 -7.02 0.74
N ARG A 80 -6.33 -7.91 1.00
CA ARG A 80 -6.19 -9.35 0.72
C ARG A 80 -6.00 -9.62 -0.77
N HIS A 81 -6.73 -8.91 -1.61
CA HIS A 81 -6.57 -9.02 -3.06
C HIS A 81 -5.15 -8.60 -3.48
N PHE A 82 -4.63 -7.50 -2.97
CA PHE A 82 -3.26 -7.06 -3.26
C PHE A 82 -2.20 -8.10 -2.82
N ILE A 83 -2.33 -8.64 -1.61
CA ILE A 83 -1.45 -9.70 -1.10
C ILE A 83 -1.47 -10.95 -2.00
N ALA A 84 -2.65 -11.33 -2.51
CA ALA A 84 -2.77 -12.46 -3.44
C ALA A 84 -2.04 -12.18 -4.77
N GLN A 85 -2.10 -10.94 -5.28
CA GLN A 85 -1.39 -10.53 -6.48
C GLN A 85 0.13 -10.52 -6.27
N MET A 86 0.61 -10.09 -5.11
CA MET A 86 2.02 -10.21 -4.74
C MET A 86 2.50 -11.66 -4.66
N ALA A 87 1.67 -12.57 -4.14
CA ALA A 87 1.98 -13.99 -4.16
C ALA A 87 2.11 -14.54 -5.58
N ALA A 88 1.25 -14.09 -6.50
CA ALA A 88 1.37 -14.44 -7.91
C ALA A 88 2.69 -13.93 -8.52
N VAL A 89 3.11 -12.69 -8.22
CA VAL A 89 4.41 -12.15 -8.68
C VAL A 89 5.56 -13.04 -8.22
N ARG A 90 5.60 -13.42 -6.93
CA ARG A 90 6.66 -14.27 -6.39
C ARG A 90 6.76 -15.62 -7.09
N GLU A 91 5.61 -16.24 -7.39
CA GLU A 91 5.59 -17.54 -8.04
C GLU A 91 6.04 -17.44 -9.50
N GLN A 92 5.57 -16.42 -10.22
CA GLN A 92 5.97 -16.18 -11.61
C GLN A 92 7.45 -15.80 -11.72
N ALA A 93 8.00 -15.07 -10.74
CA ALA A 93 9.41 -14.68 -10.71
C ALA A 93 10.39 -15.87 -10.71
N ARG A 94 9.94 -17.08 -10.35
CA ARG A 94 10.78 -18.29 -10.30
C ARG A 94 10.91 -19.00 -11.64
N SER A 95 9.91 -18.86 -12.51
CA SER A 95 9.75 -19.77 -13.67
C SER A 95 9.27 -19.09 -14.95
N CYS A 96 8.94 -17.80 -14.90
CA CYS A 96 8.39 -17.07 -16.04
C CYS A 96 9.38 -16.05 -16.63
N PRO A 97 9.18 -15.66 -17.90
CA PRO A 97 9.96 -14.59 -18.52
C PRO A 97 9.83 -13.28 -17.75
N ALA A 98 10.89 -12.46 -17.77
CA ALA A 98 10.93 -11.15 -17.11
C ALA A 98 9.76 -10.24 -17.49
N GLU A 99 9.28 -10.31 -18.74
CA GLU A 99 8.12 -9.54 -19.22
C GLU A 99 6.83 -9.85 -18.43
N THR A 100 6.59 -11.12 -18.10
CA THR A 100 5.42 -11.52 -17.29
C THR A 100 5.51 -10.92 -15.89
N VAL A 101 6.69 -10.96 -15.29
CA VAL A 101 6.93 -10.37 -13.96
C VAL A 101 6.77 -8.84 -14.01
N ALA A 102 7.25 -8.20 -15.07
CA ALA A 102 7.14 -6.75 -15.26
C ALA A 102 5.67 -6.29 -15.33
N ARG A 103 4.83 -7.01 -16.08
CA ARG A 103 3.39 -6.71 -16.17
C ARG A 103 2.68 -6.82 -14.84
N LEU A 104 3.05 -7.80 -14.01
CA LEU A 104 2.46 -7.93 -12.68
C LEU A 104 3.00 -6.86 -11.71
N ALA A 105 4.28 -6.49 -11.80
CA ALA A 105 4.84 -5.38 -11.02
C ALA A 105 4.17 -4.03 -11.38
N GLU A 106 3.89 -3.81 -12.66
CA GLU A 106 3.12 -2.65 -13.14
C GLU A 106 1.68 -2.66 -12.58
N TYR A 107 1.03 -3.82 -12.55
CA TYR A 107 -0.28 -3.96 -11.92
C TYR A 107 -0.24 -3.58 -10.43
N LEU A 108 0.73 -4.08 -9.65
CA LEU A 108 0.87 -3.72 -8.24
C LEU A 108 1.06 -2.21 -8.05
N THR A 109 1.87 -1.62 -8.93
CA THR A 109 2.17 -0.18 -8.92
C THR A 109 0.93 0.65 -9.17
N GLN A 110 0.13 0.28 -10.17
CA GLN A 110 -1.12 0.97 -10.48
C GLN A 110 -2.16 0.78 -9.37
N TRP A 111 -2.31 -0.44 -8.86
CA TRP A 111 -3.25 -0.73 -7.78
C TRP A 111 -2.94 0.09 -6.54
N LEU A 112 -1.67 0.14 -6.10
CA LEU A 112 -1.30 0.90 -4.91
C LEU A 112 -1.64 2.38 -5.09
N ARG A 113 -1.31 2.94 -6.25
CA ARG A 113 -1.63 4.35 -6.56
C ARG A 113 -3.13 4.63 -6.46
N GLU A 114 -3.96 3.77 -7.04
CA GLU A 114 -5.42 3.92 -6.98
C GLU A 114 -5.95 3.77 -5.56
N HIS A 115 -5.45 2.80 -4.80
CA HIS A 115 -5.82 2.56 -3.41
C HIS A 115 -5.51 3.78 -2.52
N ILE A 116 -4.31 4.36 -2.64
CA ILE A 116 -3.90 5.59 -1.94
C ILE A 116 -4.89 6.74 -2.25
N LEU A 117 -5.17 6.95 -3.53
CA LEU A 117 -5.95 8.09 -3.99
C LEU A 117 -7.44 8.00 -3.63
N VAL A 118 -7.97 6.78 -3.46
CA VAL A 118 -9.39 6.53 -3.26
C VAL A 118 -9.68 6.04 -1.84
N SER A 119 -9.19 4.86 -1.48
CA SER A 119 -9.51 4.19 -0.22
C SER A 119 -8.81 4.86 0.96
N ASP A 120 -7.49 5.07 0.88
CA ASP A 120 -6.71 5.60 2.00
C ASP A 120 -6.98 7.09 2.20
N ARG A 121 -7.22 7.83 1.11
CA ARG A 121 -7.69 9.22 1.21
C ARG A 121 -8.98 9.32 2.02
N ARG A 122 -9.94 8.41 1.79
CA ARG A 122 -11.18 8.37 2.57
C ARG A 122 -10.91 8.02 4.03
N LEU A 123 -9.98 7.10 4.31
CA LEU A 123 -9.50 6.79 5.66
C LEU A 123 -8.96 8.03 6.37
N VAL A 124 -8.01 8.73 5.76
CA VAL A 124 -7.37 9.90 6.36
C VAL A 124 -8.37 11.03 6.62
N LEU A 125 -9.32 11.27 5.71
CA LEU A 125 -10.39 12.24 5.92
C LEU A 125 -11.25 11.88 7.16
N ALA A 126 -11.62 10.61 7.31
CA ALA A 126 -12.40 10.15 8.46
C ALA A 126 -11.62 10.26 9.78
N LEU A 127 -10.32 9.90 9.79
CA LEU A 127 -9.45 10.07 10.97
C LEU A 127 -9.33 11.53 11.40
N ASN A 128 -9.17 12.44 10.44
CA ASN A 128 -9.09 13.88 10.73
C ASN A 128 -10.39 14.43 11.31
N GLN A 129 -11.54 13.99 10.79
CA GLN A 129 -12.85 14.36 11.31
C GLN A 129 -13.07 13.82 12.74
N HIS A 130 -12.71 12.57 12.98
CA HIS A 130 -12.81 11.93 14.28
C HIS A 130 -11.95 12.66 15.33
N ALA A 131 -10.67 12.91 15.02
CA ALA A 131 -9.77 13.66 15.90
C ALA A 131 -10.23 15.10 16.17
N ALA A 132 -10.90 15.76 15.21
CA ALA A 132 -11.46 17.08 15.41
C ALA A 132 -12.67 17.05 16.38
N ALA A 133 -13.56 16.06 16.23
CA ALA A 133 -14.70 15.88 17.12
C ALA A 133 -14.29 15.61 18.57
N ASP A 134 -13.28 14.74 18.77
CA ASP A 134 -12.78 14.39 20.11
C ASP A 134 -12.17 15.59 20.83
N ARG A 135 -11.42 16.44 20.11
CA ARG A 135 -10.87 17.70 20.66
C ARG A 135 -11.97 18.64 21.11
N LEU A 136 -13.03 18.81 20.31
CA LEU A 136 -14.17 19.66 20.66
C LEU A 136 -14.94 19.11 21.88
N ALA A 137 -15.07 17.80 22.00
CA ALA A 137 -15.73 17.15 23.14
C ALA A 137 -14.90 17.26 24.44
N SER A 138 -13.57 17.24 24.34
CA SER A 138 -12.65 17.29 25.49
C SER A 138 -12.41 18.71 26.05
N THR A 139 -12.91 19.75 25.38
CA THR A 139 -12.75 21.16 25.79
C THR A 139 -14.02 21.72 26.49
N ARG A 140 -14.99 20.85 26.81
CA ARG A 140 -16.20 21.16 27.59
C ARG A 140 -16.17 20.43 28.91
#